data_AF-E9T6E5-F1
#
_entry.id   AF-E9T6E5-F1
#
_cell.length_a   1.000
_cell.length_b   1.000
_cell.length_c   1.000
_cell.angle_alpha   90.00
_cell.angle_beta   90.00
_cell.angle_gamma   90.00
#
_symmetry.space_group_name_H-M   'P 1'
#
loop_
_entity.id
_entity.type
_entity.pdbx_description
1 polymer ?
#
loop_
_entity_poly.entity_id
_entity_poly.type
_entity_poly.pdbx_seq_one_letter_code
_entity_poly.pdbx_strand_id
1 'polypeptide(L)'
;MTALSLALVGIAALVGVVAGRLGATSSRAGTVVRIAPAVAVLALAGSALAATAVPPVQGFALGATYVLTVAAAATGGAPMVLAAFRFARRQPDAGPEPDDGPLRGGRVIGLLERTAVAVSVLAGWPEGIAIVLAVKGLARYPELREPHASEQFIIGTFTSVLWAIAVAGVGRALVT
;
A
#
# COMPACT_ATOMS: atom_id res chain seq x y z
N MET A 1 19.39 0.07 -16.30
CA MET A 1 18.36 0.89 -15.64
C MET A 1 17.06 0.11 -15.42
N THR A 2 16.57 -0.70 -16.37
CA THR A 2 15.40 -1.60 -16.17
C THR A 2 15.55 -2.55 -14.98
N ALA A 3 16.67 -3.29 -14.92
CA ALA A 3 16.93 -4.23 -13.83
C ALA A 3 17.00 -3.55 -12.45
N LEU A 4 17.56 -2.33 -12.40
CA LEU A 4 17.58 -1.50 -11.19
C LEU A 4 16.15 -1.14 -10.75
N SER A 5 15.31 -0.67 -11.67
CA SER A 5 13.92 -0.32 -11.35
C SER A 5 13.14 -1.53 -10.84
N LEU A 6 13.25 -2.69 -11.51
CA LEU A 6 12.63 -3.93 -11.07
C LEU A 6 13.12 -4.39 -9.70
N ALA A 7 14.43 -4.28 -9.44
CA ALA A 7 15.00 -4.61 -8.13
C ALA A 7 14.43 -3.70 -7.04
N LEU A 8 14.27 -2.40 -7.31
CA LEU A 8 13.71 -1.43 -6.37
C LEU A 8 12.21 -1.68 -6.08
N VAL A 9 11.40 -2.02 -7.10
CA VAL A 9 10.00 -2.46 -6.89
C VAL A 9 9.97 -3.75 -6.08
N GLY A 10 10.85 -4.71 -6.38
CA GLY A 10 11.00 -5.94 -5.62
C GLY A 10 11.36 -5.70 -4.15
N ILE A 11 12.25 -4.74 -3.86
CA ILE A 11 12.59 -4.32 -2.50
C ILE A 11 11.36 -3.75 -1.79
N ALA A 12 10.58 -2.88 -2.45
CA ALA A 12 9.35 -2.35 -1.87
C ALA A 12 8.34 -3.46 -1.50
N ALA A 13 8.18 -4.46 -2.37
CA ALA A 13 7.35 -5.64 -2.09
C ALA A 13 7.86 -6.46 -0.91
N LEU A 14 9.17 -6.74 -0.88
CA LEU A 14 9.82 -7.53 0.16
C LEU A 14 9.71 -6.85 1.53
N VAL A 15 9.95 -5.54 1.59
CA VAL A 15 9.81 -4.74 2.82
C VAL A 15 8.39 -4.85 3.38
N GLY A 16 7.37 -4.78 2.52
CA GLY A 16 5.97 -4.98 2.91
C GLY A 16 5.71 -6.36 3.52
N VAL A 17 6.21 -7.43 2.88
CA VAL A 17 6.08 -8.81 3.38
C VAL A 17 6.79 -8.99 4.73
N VAL A 18 8.03 -8.53 4.83
CA VAL A 18 8.87 -8.68 6.03
C VAL A 18 8.27 -7.92 7.21
N ALA A 19 7.87 -6.66 7.01
CA ALA A 19 7.19 -5.88 8.05
C ALA A 19 5.90 -6.57 8.51
N GLY A 20 5.13 -7.12 7.58
CA GLY A 20 3.90 -7.85 7.87
C GLY A 20 4.08 -9.17 8.62
N ARG A 21 5.18 -9.90 8.40
CA ARG A 21 5.50 -11.17 9.09
C ARG A 21 6.12 -10.95 10.47
N LEU A 22 7.09 -10.04 10.56
CA LEU A 22 7.79 -9.74 11.81
C LEU A 22 6.88 -9.01 12.81
N GLY A 23 5.98 -8.15 12.33
CA GLY A 23 4.96 -7.49 13.14
C GLY A 23 4.03 -8.45 13.89
N ALA A 24 3.89 -9.70 13.41
CA ALA A 24 3.04 -10.71 14.03
C ALA A 24 3.77 -11.61 15.03
N THR A 25 5.11 -11.58 15.11
CA THR A 25 5.90 -12.67 15.73
C THR A 25 7.01 -12.25 16.68
N SER A 26 7.50 -11.00 16.71
CA SER A 26 8.76 -10.69 17.41
C SER A 26 8.80 -9.39 18.20
N SER A 27 9.57 -9.35 19.30
CA SER A 27 9.94 -8.14 20.07
C SER A 27 10.77 -7.13 19.26
N ARG A 28 11.51 -7.57 18.23
CA ARG A 28 12.23 -6.69 17.28
C ARG A 28 11.32 -6.04 16.23
N ALA A 29 10.02 -6.37 16.23
CA ALA A 29 9.03 -5.81 15.30
C ALA A 29 8.95 -4.28 15.34
N GLY A 30 9.21 -3.68 16.52
CA GLY A 30 9.09 -2.23 16.71
C GLY A 30 9.93 -1.42 15.73
N THR A 31 11.23 -1.75 15.60
CA THR A 31 12.15 -1.01 14.73
C THR A 31 11.86 -1.27 13.26
N VAL A 32 11.64 -2.53 12.86
CA VAL A 32 11.37 -2.89 11.46
C VAL A 32 10.10 -2.20 10.95
N VAL A 33 9.02 -2.23 11.72
CA VAL A 33 7.75 -1.58 11.36
C VAL A 33 7.88 -0.05 11.35
N ARG A 34 8.86 0.54 12.05
CA ARG A 34 9.12 2.00 12.01
C ARG A 34 9.88 2.42 10.74
N ILE A 35 10.86 1.65 10.29
CA ILE A 35 11.70 2.01 9.14
C ILE A 35 11.12 1.54 7.81
N ALA A 36 10.33 0.45 7.79
CA ALA A 36 9.77 -0.12 6.58
C ALA A 36 9.04 0.89 5.66
N PRO A 37 8.23 1.84 6.17
CA PRO A 37 7.60 2.85 5.34
C PRO A 37 8.60 3.72 4.58
N ALA A 38 9.62 4.23 5.27
CA ALA A 38 10.64 5.07 4.66
C ALA A 38 11.45 4.30 3.60
N VAL A 39 11.84 3.06 3.90
CA VAL A 39 12.58 2.22 2.93
C VAL A 39 11.75 1.93 1.69
N ALA A 40 10.47 1.58 1.85
CA ALA A 40 9.59 1.29 0.72
C ALA A 40 9.32 2.55 -0.14
N VAL A 41 9.14 3.72 0.48
CA VAL A 41 9.00 5.00 -0.23
C VAL A 41 10.27 5.36 -0.99
N LEU A 42 11.45 5.23 -0.38
CA LEU A 42 12.73 5.52 -1.04
C LEU A 42 12.99 4.56 -2.21
N ALA A 43 12.71 3.27 -2.03
CA ALA A 43 12.81 2.29 -3.10
C ALA A 43 11.87 2.62 -4.27
N LEU A 44 10.61 2.97 -3.97
CA LEU A 44 9.64 3.37 -5.00
C LEU A 44 10.06 4.65 -5.72
N ALA A 45 10.55 5.66 -5.00
CA ALA A 45 11.05 6.90 -5.57
C ALA A 45 12.26 6.65 -6.50
N GLY A 46 13.20 5.81 -6.08
CA GLY A 46 14.32 5.40 -6.93
C GLY A 46 13.88 4.65 -8.18
N SER A 47 12.85 3.81 -8.08
CA SER A 47 12.26 3.10 -9.23
C SER A 47 11.57 4.06 -10.20
N ALA A 48 10.83 5.06 -9.69
CA ALA A 48 10.22 6.11 -10.49
C ALA A 48 11.27 6.95 -11.24
N LEU A 49 12.36 7.34 -10.57
CA LEU A 49 13.48 8.05 -11.19
C LEU A 49 14.20 7.18 -12.22
N ALA A 50 14.37 5.88 -11.96
CA ALA A 50 14.97 4.97 -12.92
C ALA A 50 14.08 4.75 -14.14
N ALA A 51 12.75 4.78 -13.98
CA ALA A 51 11.79 4.58 -15.06
C ALA A 51 11.85 5.69 -16.12
N THR A 52 12.17 6.94 -15.76
CA THR A 52 12.28 8.05 -16.73
C THR A 52 13.43 7.90 -17.71
N ALA A 53 14.40 7.01 -17.43
CA ALA A 53 15.60 6.80 -18.23
C ALA A 53 15.58 5.47 -19.02
N VAL A 54 14.43 4.81 -19.16
CA VAL A 54 14.33 3.47 -19.74
C VAL A 54 13.21 3.43 -20.79
N PRO A 55 13.44 2.81 -21.96
CA PRO A 55 12.37 2.56 -22.93
C PRO A 55 11.35 1.56 -22.36
N PRO A 56 10.12 1.48 -22.91
CA PRO A 56 9.09 0.58 -22.41
C PRO A 56 9.58 -0.86 -22.30
N VAL A 57 9.32 -1.51 -21.16
CA VAL A 57 9.80 -2.87 -20.93
C VAL A 57 9.09 -3.89 -21.82
N GLN A 58 9.82 -4.91 -22.28
CA GLN A 58 9.30 -5.92 -23.20
C GLN A 58 9.67 -7.35 -22.73
N GLY A 59 9.01 -8.35 -23.34
CA GLY A 59 9.30 -9.76 -23.13
C GLY A 59 9.13 -10.19 -21.67
N PHE A 60 10.09 -10.97 -21.14
CA PHE A 60 10.05 -11.46 -19.76
C PHE A 60 10.00 -10.32 -18.71
N ALA A 61 10.70 -9.21 -18.98
CA ALA A 61 10.75 -8.07 -18.06
C ALA A 61 9.37 -7.41 -17.89
N LEU A 62 8.54 -7.42 -18.94
CA LEU A 62 7.16 -6.92 -18.87
C LEU A 62 6.31 -7.73 -17.89
N GLY A 63 6.36 -9.06 -17.98
CA GLY A 63 5.68 -9.94 -17.03
C GLY A 63 6.18 -9.74 -15.60
N ALA A 64 7.50 -9.60 -15.42
CA ALA A 64 8.10 -9.31 -14.11
C ALA A 64 7.63 -7.96 -13.55
N THR A 65 7.53 -6.90 -14.37
CA THR A 65 6.99 -5.60 -13.94
C THR A 65 5.59 -5.76 -13.37
N TYR A 66 4.66 -6.40 -14.10
CA TYR A 66 3.29 -6.57 -13.62
C TYR A 66 3.22 -7.32 -12.29
N VAL A 67 3.94 -8.45 -12.18
CA VAL A 67 3.95 -9.26 -10.95
C VAL A 67 4.52 -8.47 -9.78
N LEU A 68 5.68 -7.82 -9.95
CA LEU A 68 6.35 -7.08 -8.88
C LEU A 68 5.56 -5.84 -8.46
N THR A 69 4.99 -5.10 -9.41
CA THR A 69 4.13 -3.94 -9.12
C THR A 69 2.91 -4.35 -8.32
N VAL A 70 2.19 -5.39 -8.75
CA VAL A 70 1.00 -5.86 -8.01
C VAL A 70 1.40 -6.37 -6.62
N ALA A 71 2.50 -7.12 -6.51
CA ALA A 71 3.00 -7.59 -5.21
C ALA A 71 3.36 -6.42 -4.28
N ALA A 72 4.08 -5.40 -4.77
CA ALA A 72 4.46 -4.22 -4.01
C ALA A 72 3.26 -3.39 -3.56
N ALA A 73 2.26 -3.21 -4.42
CA ALA A 73 1.02 -2.55 -4.07
C ALA A 73 0.28 -3.33 -2.98
N ALA A 74 0.15 -4.66 -3.15
CA ALA A 74 -0.59 -5.53 -2.25
C ALA A 74 0.03 -5.59 -0.84
N THR A 75 1.35 -5.71 -0.73
CA THR A 75 2.04 -5.95 0.55
C THR A 75 2.50 -4.67 1.26
N GLY A 76 2.82 -3.60 0.52
CA GLY A 76 3.37 -2.37 1.09
C GLY A 76 2.36 -1.46 1.79
N GLY A 77 1.05 -1.64 1.59
CA GLY A 77 0.05 -0.74 2.19
C GLY A 77 -0.08 -0.84 3.72
N ALA A 78 0.11 -2.02 4.30
CA ALA A 78 -0.01 -2.22 5.75
C ALA A 78 0.99 -1.39 6.59
N PRO A 79 2.31 -1.39 6.30
CA PRO A 79 3.25 -0.53 7.01
C PRO A 79 2.95 0.97 6.81
N MET A 80 2.44 1.38 5.64
CA MET A 80 2.06 2.78 5.40
C MET A 80 0.90 3.21 6.30
N VAL A 81 -0.15 2.40 6.39
CA VAL A 81 -1.31 2.68 7.26
C VAL A 81 -0.87 2.79 8.73
N LEU A 82 -0.01 1.89 9.20
CA LEU A 82 0.55 1.96 10.55
C LEU A 82 1.39 3.22 10.78
N ALA A 83 2.14 3.67 9.77
CA ALA A 83 2.91 4.90 9.85
C ALA A 83 2.00 6.14 9.93
N ALA A 84 0.94 6.18 9.12
CA ALA A 84 -0.05 7.25 9.13
C ALA A 84 -0.75 7.35 10.49
N PHE A 85 -1.21 6.23 11.06
CA PHE A 85 -1.81 6.23 12.39
C PHE A 85 -0.84 6.67 13.49
N ARG A 86 0.43 6.27 13.41
CA ARG A 86 1.46 6.77 14.35
C ARG A 86 1.69 8.27 14.21
N PHE A 87 1.51 8.84 13.03
CA PHE A 87 1.61 10.28 12.82
C PHE A 87 0.37 11.00 13.37
N ALA A 88 -0.84 10.52 13.04
CA ALA A 88 -2.10 11.06 13.55
C ALA A 88 -2.15 11.05 15.10
N ARG A 89 -1.71 9.96 15.74
CA ARG A 89 -1.66 9.84 17.21
C ARG A 89 -0.67 10.78 17.91
N ARG A 90 0.26 11.41 17.19
CA ARG A 90 1.20 12.38 17.79
C ARG A 90 0.62 13.78 17.89
N GLN A 91 -0.58 14.01 17.38
CA GLN A 91 -1.21 15.32 17.45
C GLN A 91 -1.83 15.55 18.84
N PRO A 92 -1.71 16.76 19.41
CA PRO A 92 -2.18 17.09 20.78
C PRO A 92 -3.67 16.80 21.03
N ASP A 93 -4.48 16.81 19.97
CA ASP A 93 -5.94 16.65 20.03
C ASP A 93 -6.40 15.18 19.90
N ALA A 94 -5.47 14.22 19.89
CA ALA A 94 -5.82 12.79 19.82
C ALA A 94 -6.51 12.35 21.13
N GLY A 95 -7.83 12.16 21.08
CA GLY A 95 -8.64 11.66 22.20
C GLY A 95 -8.23 10.25 22.68
N PRO A 96 -8.82 9.78 23.80
CA PRO A 96 -8.46 8.51 24.42
C PRO A 96 -8.72 7.29 23.51
N GLU A 97 -7.98 6.22 23.77
CA GLU A 97 -7.94 4.97 22.97
C GLU A 97 -9.36 4.37 22.80
N PRO A 98 -9.82 4.11 21.57
CA PRO A 98 -11.01 3.28 21.38
C PRO A 98 -10.67 1.81 21.67
N ASP A 99 -11.49 1.20 22.51
CA ASP A 99 -11.35 -0.17 23.06
C ASP A 99 -11.77 -1.27 22.06
N ASP A 100 -12.34 -0.89 20.91
CA ASP A 100 -12.83 -1.83 19.93
C ASP A 100 -11.71 -2.34 19.02
N GLY A 101 -11.27 -3.56 19.34
CA GLY A 101 -10.23 -4.29 18.63
C GLY A 101 -10.48 -4.34 17.12
N PRO A 102 -9.42 -4.29 16.29
CA PRO A 102 -9.56 -4.17 14.84
C PRO A 102 -10.44 -5.28 14.27
N LEU A 103 -11.37 -4.89 13.39
CA LEU A 103 -12.17 -5.79 12.55
C LEU A 103 -11.28 -6.91 12.00
N ARG A 104 -11.51 -8.14 12.47
CA ARG A 104 -10.60 -9.30 12.33
C ARG A 104 -10.29 -9.72 10.88
N GLY A 105 -10.93 -9.11 9.88
CA GLY A 105 -10.69 -9.31 8.44
C GLY A 105 -9.99 -8.16 7.69
N GLY A 106 -9.65 -7.04 8.35
CA GLY A 106 -9.16 -5.83 7.68
C GLY A 106 -7.90 -6.02 6.82
N ARG A 107 -7.02 -6.95 7.21
CA ARG A 107 -5.76 -7.21 6.50
C ARG A 107 -5.97 -7.89 5.14
N VAL A 108 -6.88 -8.87 5.08
CA VAL A 108 -7.22 -9.59 3.82
C VAL A 108 -8.00 -8.67 2.89
N ILE A 109 -8.99 -7.94 3.42
CA ILE A 109 -9.76 -6.95 2.65
C ILE A 109 -8.82 -5.90 2.05
N GLY A 110 -7.88 -5.37 2.84
CA GLY A 110 -6.89 -4.43 2.34
C GLY A 110 -5.97 -5.01 1.26
N LEU A 111 -5.63 -6.31 1.32
CA LEU A 111 -4.86 -6.98 0.27
C LEU A 111 -5.64 -6.98 -1.04
N LEU A 112 -6.89 -7.44 -1.01
CA LEU A 112 -7.78 -7.52 -2.17
C LEU A 112 -8.02 -6.14 -2.79
N GLU A 113 -8.29 -5.14 -1.96
CA GLU A 113 -8.49 -3.75 -2.37
C GLU A 113 -7.26 -3.20 -3.10
N ARG A 114 -6.05 -3.35 -2.53
CA ARG A 114 -4.82 -2.84 -3.16
C ARG A 114 -4.49 -3.56 -4.45
N THR A 115 -4.74 -4.87 -4.52
CA THR A 115 -4.62 -5.62 -5.77
C THR A 115 -5.60 -5.10 -6.82
N ALA A 116 -6.88 -4.89 -6.46
CA ALA A 116 -7.89 -4.38 -7.37
C ALA A 116 -7.56 -2.96 -7.88
N VAL A 117 -7.09 -2.07 -6.99
CA VAL A 117 -6.61 -0.72 -7.36
C VAL A 117 -5.42 -0.81 -8.32
N ALA A 118 -4.42 -1.64 -8.01
CA ALA A 118 -3.24 -1.78 -8.86
C ALA A 118 -3.60 -2.32 -10.25
N VAL A 119 -4.46 -3.34 -10.33
CA VAL A 119 -4.94 -3.90 -11.59
C VAL A 119 -5.74 -2.87 -12.38
N SER A 120 -6.60 -2.08 -11.73
CA SER A 120 -7.38 -1.02 -12.38
C SER A 120 -6.47 0.00 -13.08
N VAL A 121 -5.42 0.45 -12.39
CA VAL A 121 -4.42 1.37 -12.97
C VAL A 121 -3.66 0.73 -14.12
N LEU A 122 -3.15 -0.49 -13.93
CA LEU A 122 -2.35 -1.20 -14.94
C LEU A 122 -3.15 -1.57 -16.19
N ALA A 123 -4.44 -1.87 -16.04
CA ALA A 123 -5.37 -2.14 -17.12
C ALA A 123 -5.83 -0.86 -17.84
N GLY A 124 -5.50 0.33 -17.32
CA GLY A 124 -5.95 1.61 -17.89
C GLY A 124 -7.44 1.88 -17.63
N TRP A 125 -8.02 1.30 -16.59
CA TRP A 125 -9.43 1.46 -16.21
C TRP A 125 -9.56 2.13 -14.83
N PRO A 126 -9.35 3.46 -14.74
CA PRO A 126 -9.33 4.18 -13.46
C PRO A 126 -10.67 4.14 -12.71
N GLU A 127 -11.79 3.96 -13.40
CA GLU A 127 -13.13 3.84 -12.82
C GLU A 127 -13.23 2.64 -11.87
N GLY A 128 -12.42 1.58 -12.09
CA GLY A 128 -12.33 0.44 -11.19
C GLY A 128 -11.95 0.82 -9.75
N ILE A 129 -11.16 1.89 -9.56
CA ILE A 129 -10.79 2.41 -8.23
C ILE A 129 -12.04 2.93 -7.50
N ALA A 130 -12.90 3.68 -8.20
CA ALA A 130 -14.14 4.22 -7.62
C ALA A 130 -15.08 3.09 -7.18
N ILE A 131 -15.19 2.03 -7.99
CA ILE A 131 -15.99 0.84 -7.66
C ILE A 131 -15.46 0.16 -6.40
N VAL A 132 -14.14 -0.08 -6.33
CA VAL A 132 -13.51 -0.73 -5.17
C VAL A 132 -13.74 0.07 -3.88
N LEU A 133 -13.57 1.39 -3.93
CA LEU A 133 -13.81 2.27 -2.79
C LEU A 133 -15.28 2.30 -2.39
N ALA A 134 -16.20 2.34 -3.35
CA ALA A 134 -17.64 2.33 -3.10
C ALA A 134 -18.06 1.02 -2.41
N VAL A 135 -17.64 -0.14 -2.93
CA VAL A 135 -17.95 -1.45 -2.35
C VAL A 135 -17.44 -1.54 -0.92
N LYS A 136 -16.19 -1.10 -0.68
CA LYS A 136 -15.60 -1.12 0.67
C LYS A 136 -16.33 -0.19 1.63
N GLY A 137 -16.69 1.02 1.18
CA GLY A 137 -17.42 1.99 1.99
C GLY A 137 -18.82 1.51 2.37
N LEU A 138 -19.55 0.92 1.41
CA LEU A 138 -20.88 0.35 1.66
C LEU A 138 -20.84 -0.81 2.65
N ALA A 139 -19.86 -1.71 2.51
CA ALA A 139 -19.72 -2.87 3.39
C ALA A 139 -19.46 -2.50 4.86
N ARG A 140 -18.83 -1.34 5.12
CA ARG A 140 -18.50 -0.89 6.48
C ARG A 140 -19.40 0.23 7.01
N TYR A 141 -20.37 0.70 6.23
CA TYR A 141 -21.27 1.79 6.62
C TYR A 141 -21.90 1.62 8.02
N PRO A 142 -22.35 0.43 8.45
CA PRO A 142 -22.88 0.25 9.81
C PRO A 142 -21.86 0.50 10.93
N GLU A 143 -20.60 0.14 10.69
CA GLU A 143 -19.48 0.21 11.65
C GLU A 143 -18.94 1.66 11.76
N LEU A 144 -19.11 2.48 10.73
CA LEU A 144 -18.68 3.90 10.73
C LEU A 144 -19.52 4.81 11.65
N ARG A 145 -20.57 4.27 12.28
CA ARG A 145 -21.43 4.99 13.23
C ARG A 145 -20.81 5.11 14.62
N GLU A 146 -19.79 4.33 14.92
CA GLU A 146 -19.05 4.41 16.16
C GLU A 146 -18.16 5.67 16.19
N PRO A 147 -18.05 6.36 17.35
CA PRO A 147 -17.14 7.48 17.52
C PRO A 147 -15.69 7.11 17.14
N HIS A 148 -15.00 7.97 16.39
CA HIS A 148 -13.62 7.77 15.89
C HIS A 148 -13.40 6.64 14.87
N ALA A 149 -14.34 5.70 14.68
CA ALA A 149 -14.20 4.62 13.68
C ALA A 149 -14.16 5.16 12.24
N SER A 150 -14.96 6.19 11.96
CA SER A 150 -15.02 6.83 10.63
C SER A 150 -13.68 7.49 10.23
N GLU A 151 -13.08 8.25 11.14
CA GLU A 151 -11.81 8.93 10.88
C GLU A 151 -10.68 7.92 10.65
N GLN A 152 -10.61 6.88 11.48
CA GLN A 152 -9.62 5.83 11.31
C GLN A 152 -9.80 5.07 9.98
N PHE A 153 -11.04 4.78 9.61
CA PHE A 153 -11.36 4.12 8.35
C PHE A 153 -10.93 4.99 7.14
N ILE A 154 -11.19 6.29 7.19
CA ILE A 154 -10.80 7.25 6.15
C ILE A 154 -9.28 7.33 6.02
N ILE A 155 -8.56 7.58 7.12
CA ILE A 155 -7.09 7.67 7.14
C ILE A 155 -6.47 6.36 6.62
N GLY A 156 -6.94 5.22 7.11
CA GLY A 156 -6.42 3.91 6.70
C GLY A 156 -6.67 3.61 5.23
N THR A 157 -7.88 3.89 4.73
CA THR A 157 -8.25 3.63 3.33
C THR A 157 -7.47 4.54 2.38
N PHE A 158 -7.46 5.86 2.60
CA PHE A 158 -6.73 6.78 1.73
C PHE A 158 -5.23 6.49 1.71
N THR A 159 -4.61 6.23 2.87
CA THR A 159 -3.18 5.89 2.93
C THR A 159 -2.87 4.61 2.13
N SER A 160 -3.70 3.58 2.28
CA SER A 160 -3.54 2.29 1.59
C SER A 160 -3.70 2.43 0.08
N VAL A 161 -4.67 3.21 -0.37
CA VAL A 161 -5.00 3.42 -1.78
C VAL A 161 -3.97 4.31 -2.46
N LEU A 162 -3.53 5.40 -1.81
CA LEU A 162 -2.44 6.25 -2.32
C LEU A 162 -1.16 5.46 -2.55
N TRP A 163 -0.81 4.56 -1.62
CA TRP A 163 0.32 3.66 -1.82
C TRP A 163 0.15 2.77 -3.07
N ALA A 164 -1.02 2.13 -3.21
CA ALA A 164 -1.29 1.25 -4.35
C ALA A 164 -1.26 2.01 -5.68
N ILE A 165 -1.83 3.21 -5.74
CA ILE A 165 -1.80 4.08 -6.92
C ILE A 165 -0.36 4.49 -7.26
N ALA A 166 0.44 4.91 -6.27
CA ALA A 166 1.83 5.30 -6.50
C ALA A 166 2.65 4.14 -7.08
N VAL A 167 2.54 2.94 -6.49
CA VAL A 167 3.23 1.74 -6.98
C VAL A 167 2.75 1.38 -8.39
N ALA A 168 1.45 1.35 -8.62
CA ALA A 168 0.88 1.01 -9.92
C ALA A 168 1.20 2.05 -11.00
N GLY A 169 1.31 3.34 -10.64
CA GLY A 169 1.74 4.41 -11.52
C GLY A 169 3.19 4.23 -11.98
N VAL A 170 4.10 3.82 -11.09
CA VAL A 170 5.47 3.45 -11.46
C VAL A 170 5.48 2.23 -12.39
N GLY A 171 4.69 1.20 -12.10
CA GLY A 171 4.53 0.05 -12.98
C GLY A 171 4.00 0.45 -14.37
N ARG A 172 3.01 1.34 -14.42
CA ARG A 172 2.45 1.90 -15.66
C ARG A 172 3.53 2.63 -16.45
N ALA A 173 4.31 3.49 -15.81
CA ALA A 173 5.39 4.25 -16.44
C ALA A 173 6.51 3.37 -17.01
N LEU A 174 6.73 2.17 -16.44
CA LEU A 174 7.71 1.22 -16.98
C LEU A 174 7.21 0.51 -18.23
N VAL A 175 5.89 0.35 -18.41
CA VAL A 175 5.29 -0.40 -19.52
C VAL A 175 4.80 0.48 -20.67
N THR A 176 4.78 1.80 -20.49
CA THR A 176 4.37 2.81 -21.48
C THR A 176 5.54 3.63 -21.96
#